data_AF-A0A7S2T8E9-F1
#
_entry.id   AF-A0A7S2T8E9-F1
#
_cell.length_a   1.000
_cell.length_b   1.000
_cell.length_c   1.000
_cell.angle_alpha   90.00
_cell.angle_beta   90.00
_cell.angle_gamma   90.00
#
_symmetry.space_group_name_H-M   'P 1'
#
loop_
_entity.id
_entity.type
_entity.pdbx_description
1 polymer ?
#
loop_
_entity_poly.entity_id
_entity_poly.type
_entity_poly.pdbx_seq_one_letter_code
_entity_poly.pdbx_strand_id
1 'polypeptide(L)'
;VDDGSCVFCDAATEVFEDGECTCRPGFGDFGSGCVAEVPGCTNPDAGNFNSQANVDDGSCVFCDAATEVFEDGECTCRPGFGDFGSGCVAEVPGCTNPDAGNFNSQANVDDGSCV
;
A
#
# COMPACT_ATOMS: atom_id res chain seq x y z
N VAL A 1 -44.24 22.73 22.75
CA VAL A 1 -44.58 22.49 21.35
C VAL A 1 -43.70 21.34 20.96
N ASP A 2 -44.27 20.15 21.00
CA ASP A 2 -43.71 18.97 20.36
C ASP A 2 -44.03 19.18 18.88
N ASP A 3 -43.02 19.45 18.06
CA ASP A 3 -43.21 19.76 16.64
C ASP A 3 -43.59 18.52 15.82
N GLY A 4 -43.75 17.36 16.46
CA GLY A 4 -44.13 16.11 15.83
C GLY A 4 -43.06 15.58 14.88
N SER A 5 -41.83 16.12 14.93
CA SER A 5 -40.70 15.63 14.15
C SER A 5 -40.09 14.43 14.86
N CYS A 6 -40.72 13.27 14.76
CA CYS A 6 -40.05 12.02 15.11
C CYS A 6 -38.88 11.81 14.14
N VAL A 7 -37.65 11.83 14.68
CA VAL A 7 -36.46 11.44 13.94
C VAL A 7 -36.46 9.91 13.84
N PHE A 8 -36.60 9.39 12.63
CA PHE A 8 -36.55 7.96 12.36
C PHE A 8 -35.16 7.59 11.87
N CYS A 9 -34.35 7.01 12.76
CA CYS A 9 -33.05 6.47 12.38
C CYS A 9 -33.20 5.07 11.80
N ASP A 10 -32.38 4.74 10.81
CA ASP A 10 -32.24 3.35 10.36
C ASP A 10 -31.61 2.53 11.49
N ALA A 11 -32.40 1.65 12.11
CA ALA A 11 -31.93 0.83 13.22
C ALA A 11 -30.75 -0.09 12.85
N ALA A 12 -30.49 -0.34 11.56
CA ALA A 12 -29.35 -1.15 11.12
C ALA A 12 -28.04 -0.37 11.14
N THR A 13 -28.03 0.90 10.73
CA THR A 13 -26.80 1.65 10.43
C THR A 13 -26.66 2.95 11.23
N GLU A 14 -27.69 3.37 11.95
CA GLU A 14 -27.74 4.63 12.71
C GLU A 14 -28.08 4.42 14.19
N VAL A 15 -27.68 5.38 15.02
CA VAL A 15 -28.03 5.52 16.43
C VAL A 15 -28.52 6.95 16.67
N PHE A 16 -29.49 7.12 17.56
CA PHE A 16 -29.97 8.45 17.93
C PHE A 16 -29.14 8.98 19.10
N GLU A 17 -28.35 10.03 18.87
CA GLU A 17 -27.54 10.72 19.87
C GLU A 17 -27.74 12.24 19.74
N ASP A 18 -27.87 12.93 20.86
CA ASP A 18 -28.00 14.40 20.95
C ASP A 18 -29.06 15.07 20.05
N GLY A 19 -30.11 14.33 19.69
CA GLY A 19 -31.22 14.86 18.90
C GLY A 19 -31.14 14.57 17.40
N GLU A 20 -30.10 13.89 16.94
CA GLU A 20 -29.85 13.58 15.53
C GLU A 20 -29.50 12.08 15.34
N CYS A 21 -29.67 11.56 14.12
CA CYS A 21 -29.17 10.23 13.77
C CYS A 21 -27.70 10.33 13.38
N THR A 22 -26.86 9.55 14.05
CA THR A 22 -25.44 9.39 13.74
C THR A 22 -25.17 7.96 13.32
N CYS A 23 -24.13 7.73 12.52
CA CYS A 23 -23.79 6.37 12.11
C CYS A 23 -23.31 5.52 13.29
N ARG A 24 -23.72 4.25 13.31
CA ARG A 24 -23.24 3.27 14.29
C ARG A 24 -21.74 3.02 14.08
N PRO A 25 -21.01 2.59 15.12
CA PRO A 25 -19.62 2.17 14.97
C PRO A 25 -19.45 1.13 13.85
N GLY A 26 -18.46 1.35 12.97
CA GLY A 26 -18.26 0.56 11.75
C GLY A 26 -19.07 1.02 10.55
N PHE A 27 -19.77 2.16 10.64
CA PHE A 27 -20.43 2.83 9.52
C PHE A 27 -20.00 4.30 9.47
N GLY A 28 -19.64 4.79 8.28
CA GLY A 28 -19.29 6.18 8.03
C GLY A 28 -20.35 6.91 7.21
N ASP A 29 -20.49 8.23 7.42
CA ASP A 29 -21.33 9.09 6.57
C ASP A 29 -20.51 9.59 5.38
N PHE A 30 -20.84 9.08 4.19
CA PHE A 30 -20.20 9.46 2.93
C PHE A 30 -21.14 10.29 2.03
N GLY A 31 -22.09 11.03 2.62
CA GLY A 31 -23.01 11.92 1.91
C GLY A 31 -24.17 11.22 1.20
N SER A 32 -24.30 9.90 1.35
CA SER A 32 -25.43 9.09 0.86
C SER A 32 -26.11 8.27 1.97
N GLY A 33 -25.81 8.60 3.22
CA GLY A 33 -26.20 7.83 4.41
C GLY A 33 -25.05 7.01 4.98
N CYS A 34 -25.35 6.24 6.02
CA CYS A 34 -24.36 5.41 6.71
C CYS A 34 -24.01 4.15 5.91
N VAL A 35 -22.74 4.05 5.49
CA VAL A 35 -22.21 2.91 4.74
C VAL A 35 -21.20 2.17 5.60
N ALA A 36 -21.21 0.83 5.54
CA ALA A 36 -20.25 0.00 6.27
C ALA A 36 -18.81 0.38 5.92
N GLU A 37 -17.99 0.58 6.94
CA GLU A 37 -16.57 0.88 6.80
C GLU A 37 -15.82 -0.40 6.40
N VAL A 38 -15.03 -0.29 5.35
CA VAL A 38 -14.09 -1.30 4.89
C VAL A 38 -12.70 -0.67 5.02
N PRO A 39 -11.95 -1.01 6.07
CA PRO A 39 -10.60 -0.51 6.26
C PRO A 39 -9.62 -1.15 5.26
N GLY A 40 -8.67 -0.35 4.80
CA GLY A 40 -7.56 -0.79 3.96
C GLY A 40 -6.92 0.39 3.23
N CYS A 41 -5.85 0.13 2.49
CA CYS A 41 -5.23 1.20 1.71
C CYS A 41 -6.18 1.70 0.59
N THR A 42 -6.53 2.98 0.65
CA THR A 42 -7.43 3.64 -0.32
C THR A 42 -6.69 4.37 -1.43
N ASN A 43 -5.36 4.50 -1.34
CA ASN A 43 -4.56 5.21 -2.33
C ASN A 43 -4.25 4.29 -3.54
N PRO A 44 -4.70 4.64 -4.76
CA PRO A 44 -4.45 3.84 -5.96
C PRO A 44 -2.97 3.77 -6.39
N ASP A 45 -2.12 4.67 -5.88
CA ASP A 45 -0.68 4.66 -6.16
C ASP A 45 0.11 3.72 -5.22
N ALA A 46 -0.56 3.11 -4.24
CA ALA A 46 0.06 2.15 -3.32
C ALA A 46 0.04 0.71 -3.89
N GLY A 47 1.09 -0.06 -3.58
CA GLY A 47 1.22 -1.45 -4.01
C GLY A 47 0.16 -2.38 -3.42
N ASN A 48 -0.32 -2.06 -2.21
CA ASN A 48 -1.38 -2.80 -1.52
C ASN A 48 -2.76 -2.12 -1.60
N PHE A 49 -3.00 -1.33 -2.66
CA PHE A 49 -4.30 -0.70 -2.89
C PHE A 49 -5.46 -1.70 -2.82
N ASN A 50 -6.45 -1.42 -1.97
CA ASN A 50 -7.66 -2.19 -1.85
C ASN A 50 -8.85 -1.41 -2.43
N SER A 51 -9.30 -1.82 -3.63
CA SER A 51 -10.46 -1.21 -4.29
C SER A 51 -11.79 -1.28 -3.53
N GLN A 52 -11.89 -2.14 -2.52
CA GLN A 52 -13.07 -2.24 -1.65
C GLN A 52 -12.96 -1.37 -0.40
N ALA A 53 -11.78 -0.85 -0.07
CA ALA A 53 -11.60 -0.01 1.09
C ALA A 53 -12.23 1.37 0.87
N ASN A 54 -12.96 1.86 1.88
CA ASN A 54 -13.54 3.21 1.91
C ASN A 54 -13.06 4.04 3.10
N VAL A 55 -12.26 3.43 3.99
CA VAL A 55 -11.57 4.10 5.09
C VAL A 55 -10.09 3.71 5.01
N ASP A 56 -9.22 4.72 4.93
CA ASP A 56 -7.78 4.50 5.00
C ASP A 56 -7.40 4.04 6.41
N ASP A 57 -6.79 2.86 6.51
CA ASP A 57 -6.29 2.31 7.77
C ASP A 57 -4.81 2.65 8.02
N GLY A 58 -4.19 3.43 7.13
CA GLY A 58 -2.78 3.82 7.21
C GLY A 58 -1.82 2.68 6.84
N SER A 59 -2.31 1.57 6.27
CA SER A 59 -1.48 0.44 5.86
C SER A 59 -0.82 0.62 4.48
N CYS A 60 -1.07 1.73 3.77
CA CYS A 60 -0.57 1.93 2.41
C CYS A 60 0.96 1.77 2.30
N VAL A 61 1.39 0.93 1.35
CA VAL A 61 2.79 0.67 1.01
C VAL A 61 3.11 1.29 -0.34
N PHE A 62 4.05 2.23 -0.34
CA PHE A 62 4.50 2.92 -1.55
C PHE A 62 5.89 2.43 -1.92
N CYS A 63 6.01 1.84 -3.12
CA CYS A 63 7.27 1.36 -3.67
C CYS A 63 7.81 2.36 -4.70
N ASP A 64 9.13 2.39 -4.89
CA ASP A 64 9.73 3.11 -6.01
C ASP A 64 9.32 2.42 -7.32
N ALA A 65 8.46 3.08 -8.10
CA ALA A 65 7.96 2.52 -9.35
C ALA A 65 9.06 2.17 -10.37
N ALA A 66 10.25 2.78 -10.28
CA ALA A 66 11.36 2.53 -11.19
C ALA A 66 12.16 1.28 -10.83
N THR A 67 12.35 1.00 -9.53
CA THR A 67 13.30 -0.02 -9.05
C THR A 67 12.67 -1.11 -8.20
N GLU A 68 11.43 -0.91 -7.73
CA GLU A 68 10.70 -1.81 -6.84
C GLU A 68 9.35 -2.29 -7.44
N VAL A 69 8.85 -3.38 -6.87
CA VAL A 69 7.53 -3.96 -7.10
C VAL A 69 6.94 -4.38 -5.76
N PHE A 70 5.62 -4.31 -5.61
CA PHE A 70 4.96 -4.83 -4.41
C PHE A 70 4.64 -6.31 -4.60
N GLU A 71 5.30 -7.16 -3.81
CA GLU A 71 5.12 -8.62 -3.81
C GLU A 71 5.09 -9.13 -2.36
N ASP A 72 4.22 -10.11 -2.08
CA ASP A 72 4.10 -10.78 -0.77
C ASP A 72 3.96 -9.85 0.47
N GLY A 73 3.45 -8.63 0.28
CA GLY A 73 3.18 -7.69 1.37
C GLY A 73 4.25 -6.63 1.58
N GLU A 74 5.32 -6.63 0.78
CA GLU A 74 6.43 -5.68 0.90
C GLU A 74 6.93 -5.21 -0.48
N CYS A 75 7.74 -4.14 -0.48
CA CYS A 75 8.43 -3.69 -1.68
C CYS A 75 9.70 -4.51 -1.88
N THR A 76 9.82 -5.15 -3.04
CA THR A 76 10.99 -5.94 -3.44
C THR A 76 11.60 -5.34 -4.71
N CYS A 77 12.88 -5.59 -4.96
CA CYS A 77 13.52 -5.08 -6.17
C CYS A 77 12.93 -5.72 -7.42
N ARG A 78 12.71 -4.90 -8.45
CA ARG A 78 12.29 -5.39 -9.77
C ARG A 78 13.38 -6.29 -10.37
N PRO A 79 13.02 -7.23 -11.25
CA PRO A 79 14.00 -8.00 -12.01
C PRO A 79 15.03 -7.09 -12.70
N GLY A 80 16.32 -7.40 -12.53
CA GLY A 80 17.44 -6.57 -12.99
C GLY A 80 17.91 -5.51 -11.98
N PHE A 81 17.32 -5.49 -10.77
CA PHE A 81 17.78 -4.71 -9.63
C PHE A 81 17.98 -5.63 -8.43
N GLY A 82 19.07 -5.41 -7.70
CA GLY A 82 19.39 -6.15 -6.47
C GLY A 82 19.50 -5.20 -5.26
N ASP A 83 19.19 -5.72 -4.07
CA ASP A 83 19.47 -5.01 -2.82
C ASP A 83 20.89 -5.35 -2.34
N PHE A 84 21.75 -4.33 -2.36
CA PHE A 84 23.13 -4.42 -1.89
C PHE A 84 23.36 -3.61 -0.59
N GLY A 85 22.29 -3.38 0.18
CA GLY A 85 22.32 -2.67 1.47
C GLY A 85 22.10 -1.16 1.39
N SER A 86 21.95 -0.60 0.18
CA SER A 86 21.59 0.80 -0.05
C SER A 86 20.26 0.96 -0.80
N GLY A 87 19.45 -0.11 -0.86
CA GLY A 87 18.24 -0.19 -1.68
C GLY A 87 18.50 -0.82 -3.05
N CYS A 88 17.47 -0.81 -3.90
CA CYS A 88 17.50 -1.46 -5.21
C CYS A 88 18.42 -0.73 -6.19
N VAL A 89 19.51 -1.37 -6.57
CA VAL A 89 20.48 -0.88 -7.55
C VAL A 89 20.49 -1.82 -8.76
N ALA A 90 20.63 -1.24 -9.96
CA ALA A 90 20.71 -2.02 -11.20
C ALA A 90 21.81 -3.08 -11.11
N GLU A 91 21.46 -4.32 -11.46
CA GLU A 91 22.40 -5.42 -11.56
C GLU A 91 23.28 -5.21 -12.79
N VAL A 92 24.59 -5.25 -12.59
CA VAL A 92 25.62 -5.21 -13.61
C VAL A 92 26.36 -6.54 -13.53
N PRO A 93 26.01 -7.51 -14.39
CA PRO A 93 26.69 -8.80 -14.43
C PRO A 93 28.13 -8.67 -14.94
N GLY A 94 29.04 -9.44 -14.36
CA GLY A 94 30.42 -9.58 -14.83
C GLY A 94 31.34 -10.16 -13.76
N CYS A 95 32.63 -10.34 -14.09
CA CYS A 95 33.58 -10.83 -13.10
C CYS A 95 33.83 -9.82 -11.98
N THR A 96 33.49 -10.19 -10.74
CA THR A 96 33.67 -9.36 -9.54
C THR A 96 34.99 -9.63 -8.81
N ASN A 97 35.76 -10.63 -9.24
CA ASN A 97 37.05 -10.97 -8.64
C ASN A 97 38.16 -10.02 -9.14
N PRO A 98 38.77 -9.19 -8.27
CA PRO A 98 39.82 -8.25 -8.66
C PRO A 98 41.12 -8.91 -9.14
N ASP A 99 41.33 -10.20 -8.83
CA ASP A 99 42.50 -10.96 -9.24
C ASP A 99 42.34 -11.63 -10.63
N ALA A 100 41.14 -11.59 -11.22
CA ALA A 100 40.87 -12.19 -12.52
C ALA A 100 41.32 -11.26 -13.66
N GLY A 101 41.78 -11.83 -14.77
CA GLY A 101 42.27 -11.07 -15.93
C GLY A 101 41.16 -10.27 -16.63
N ASN A 102 39.90 -10.67 -16.45
CA ASN A 102 38.71 -10.00 -16.97
C ASN A 102 37.85 -9.33 -15.89
N PHE A 103 38.44 -8.97 -14.75
CA PHE A 103 37.76 -8.19 -13.71
C PHE A 103 37.02 -6.97 -14.28
N ASN A 104 35.76 -6.81 -13.91
CA ASN A 104 34.94 -5.65 -14.25
C ASN A 104 34.62 -4.85 -12.98
N SER A 105 35.22 -3.66 -12.83
CA SER A 105 34.99 -2.79 -11.66
C SER A 105 33.59 -2.20 -11.56
N GLN A 106 32.78 -2.33 -12.61
CA GLN A 106 31.37 -1.94 -12.59
C GLN A 106 30.44 -3.11 -12.25
N ALA A 107 30.93 -4.35 -12.26
CA ALA A 107 30.10 -5.50 -11.95
C ALA A 107 29.77 -5.55 -10.45
N ASN A 108 28.49 -5.74 -10.13
CA ASN A 108 28.00 -5.96 -8.77
C ASN A 108 27.34 -7.34 -8.61
N VAL A 109 27.21 -8.11 -9.70
CA VAL A 109 26.74 -9.49 -9.71
C VAL A 109 27.75 -10.34 -10.46
N ASP A 110 28.28 -11.38 -9.81
CA ASP A 110 29.16 -12.35 -10.47
C ASP A 110 28.35 -13.24 -11.43
N ASP A 111 28.69 -13.18 -12.71
CA ASP A 111 28.07 -13.97 -13.77
C ASP A 111 28.84 -15.26 -14.09
N GLY A 112 29.90 -15.56 -13.31
CA GLY A 112 30.75 -16.73 -13.51
C GLY A 112 31.70 -16.61 -14.70
N SER A 113 31.87 -15.42 -15.28
CA SER A 113 32.76 -15.20 -16.42
C SER A 113 34.26 -15.09 -16.06
N CYS A 114 34.63 -15.07 -14.77
CA CYS A 114 36.02 -14.86 -14.33
C CYS A 114 37.03 -15.87 -14.93
N VAL A 115 38.16 -15.38 -15.46
CA VAL A 115 39.26 -16.17 -16.04
C VAL A 115 40.65 -15.63 -15.71
#